data_AF-A0A7V8DMD8-F1
#
_entry.id   AF-A0A7V8DMD8-F1
#
_cell.length_a   1.000
_cell.length_b   1.000
_cell.length_c   1.000
_cell.angle_alpha   90.00
_cell.angle_beta   90.00
_cell.angle_gamma   90.00
#
_symmetry.space_group_name_H-M   'P 1'
#
loop_
_entity.id
_entity.type
_entity.pdbx_description
1 polymer ?
#
loop_
_entity_poly.entity_id
_entity_poly.type
_entity_poly.pdbx_seq_one_letter_code
_entity_poly.pdbx_strand_id
1 'polypeptide(L)'
;MVLSGFFGRYNLASAEVVFSLPDEVYAGTEFPLAVTLRNRRLFFPIFLMKVHIKGRELLFPFVEAGREETRHVQWEFEHRGRYRISDISICSVFPFSFFTRCRGLPAEHNGVVFAQPKQCALFQGTSFSHRRMQGERSLDSAGFDAEAISVRDYVPGDPLKHIHWKATARTGTLKTKELAALVHAPVVVEFDRVQIESIEERISCITGFILQLHRRGTPVGLSLGDRLFKPSVLQTHKRAMLRELALYGSE
;
A
#
# COMPACT_ATOMS: atom_id res chain seq x y z
N MET A 1 -31.54 -35.70 14.60
CA MET A 1 -30.26 -35.15 15.12
C MET A 1 -29.01 -35.61 14.36
N VAL A 2 -28.95 -36.85 13.84
CA VAL A 2 -27.75 -37.34 13.11
C VAL A 2 -27.51 -36.61 11.77
N LEU A 3 -28.56 -36.35 11.00
CA LEU A 3 -28.46 -35.69 9.69
C LEU A 3 -27.93 -34.25 9.80
N SER A 4 -28.39 -33.44 10.76
CA SER A 4 -27.90 -32.08 10.98
C SER A 4 -26.41 -32.04 11.37
N GLY A 5 -25.97 -33.01 12.19
CA GLY A 5 -24.55 -33.15 12.54
C GLY A 5 -23.68 -33.56 11.36
N PHE A 6 -24.18 -34.43 10.48
CA PHE A 6 -23.51 -34.86 9.26
C PHE A 6 -23.36 -33.70 8.27
N PHE A 7 -24.45 -32.99 7.96
CA PHE A 7 -24.43 -31.86 7.02
C PHE A 7 -23.56 -30.69 7.51
N GLY A 8 -23.59 -30.35 8.81
CA GLY A 8 -22.73 -29.31 9.36
C GLY A 8 -21.24 -29.67 9.33
N ARG A 9 -20.89 -30.94 9.64
CA ARG A 9 -19.51 -31.43 9.49
C ARG A 9 -19.07 -31.42 8.03
N TYR A 10 -19.97 -31.80 7.14
CA TYR A 10 -19.74 -31.75 5.71
C TYR A 10 -19.47 -30.28 5.34
N ASN A 11 -20.38 -29.34 5.55
CA ASN A 11 -20.20 -27.92 5.21
C ASN A 11 -18.82 -27.33 5.60
N LEU A 12 -18.31 -27.67 6.79
CA LEU A 12 -17.03 -27.20 7.32
C LEU A 12 -15.77 -27.83 6.71
N ALA A 13 -15.82 -29.10 6.32
CA ALA A 13 -14.61 -29.89 6.05
C ALA A 13 -13.78 -29.40 4.84
N SER A 14 -14.41 -28.70 3.89
CA SER A 14 -13.77 -28.25 2.64
C SER A 14 -13.88 -26.74 2.43
N ALA A 15 -14.36 -26.02 3.45
CA ALA A 15 -14.44 -24.57 3.46
C ALA A 15 -13.08 -24.00 3.85
N GLU A 16 -12.53 -23.13 3.02
CA GLU A 16 -11.31 -22.38 3.31
C GLU A 16 -11.63 -20.90 3.37
N VAL A 17 -11.10 -20.21 4.37
CA VAL A 17 -11.26 -18.76 4.51
C VAL A 17 -9.91 -18.12 4.22
N VAL A 18 -9.91 -17.15 3.32
CA VAL A 18 -8.72 -16.37 2.96
C VAL A 18 -9.00 -14.91 3.25
N PHE A 19 -8.05 -14.26 3.91
CA PHE A 19 -8.08 -12.84 4.18
C PHE A 19 -7.16 -12.13 3.20
N SER A 20 -7.68 -11.09 2.54
CA SER A 20 -6.90 -10.22 1.67
C SER A 20 -6.88 -8.82 2.27
N LEU A 21 -5.68 -8.36 2.63
CA LEU A 21 -5.45 -6.99 3.09
C LEU A 21 -4.95 -6.13 1.93
N PRO A 22 -5.19 -4.81 1.97
CA PRO A 22 -4.53 -3.87 1.09
C PRO A 22 -3.00 -3.96 1.20
N ASP A 23 -2.31 -3.56 0.14
CA ASP A 23 -0.84 -3.50 0.08
C ASP A 23 -0.21 -2.57 1.13
N GLU A 24 -0.97 -1.56 1.55
CA GLU A 24 -0.59 -0.56 2.53
C GLU A 24 -1.74 -0.41 3.54
N VAL A 25 -1.47 -0.75 4.80
CA VAL A 25 -2.41 -0.59 5.91
C VAL A 25 -1.75 0.31 6.93
N TYR A 26 -2.43 1.37 7.32
CA TYR A 26 -1.92 2.37 8.27
C TYR A 26 -2.65 2.23 9.60
N ALA A 27 -1.92 2.35 10.71
CA ALA A 27 -2.51 2.35 12.03
C ALA A 27 -3.52 3.51 12.16
N GLY A 28 -4.59 3.29 12.92
CA GLY A 28 -5.64 4.31 13.14
C GLY A 28 -6.50 4.61 11.90
N THR A 29 -6.46 3.77 10.86
CA THR A 29 -7.20 3.98 9.62
C THR A 29 -8.07 2.76 9.31
N GLU A 30 -9.38 2.98 9.19
CA GLU A 30 -10.31 1.92 8.77
C GLU A 30 -10.10 1.52 7.30
N PHE A 31 -10.16 0.23 7.02
CA PHE A 31 -10.09 -0.32 5.67
C PHE A 31 -11.03 -1.52 5.50
N PRO A 32 -11.59 -1.76 4.30
CA PRO A 32 -12.40 -2.94 4.05
C PRO A 32 -11.51 -4.20 3.98
N LEU A 33 -11.56 -5.03 5.02
CA LEU A 33 -10.92 -6.35 5.02
C LEU A 33 -11.76 -7.31 4.17
N ALA A 34 -11.18 -7.79 3.07
CA ALA A 34 -11.80 -8.78 2.22
C ALA A 34 -11.63 -10.18 2.82
N VAL A 35 -12.77 -10.85 3.07
CA VAL A 35 -12.86 -12.20 3.60
C VAL A 35 -13.49 -13.07 2.52
N THR A 36 -12.71 -14.00 1.99
CA THR A 36 -13.12 -14.87 0.90
C THR A 36 -13.35 -16.28 1.42
N LEU A 37 -14.56 -16.79 1.23
CA LEU A 37 -14.91 -18.17 1.51
C LEU A 37 -14.80 -19.00 0.23
N ARG A 38 -13.85 -19.93 0.20
CA ARG A 38 -13.59 -20.84 -0.92
C ARG A 38 -14.24 -22.18 -0.67
N ASN A 39 -15.05 -22.63 -1.62
CA ASN A 39 -15.59 -23.98 -1.63
C ASN A 39 -14.69 -24.88 -2.48
N ARG A 40 -13.80 -25.63 -1.83
CA ARG A 40 -12.89 -26.57 -2.53
C ARG A 40 -13.56 -27.85 -3.02
N ARG A 41 -14.89 -27.94 -2.99
CA ARG A 41 -15.63 -29.14 -3.42
C ARG A 41 -15.98 -29.09 -4.88
N LEU A 42 -16.04 -30.27 -5.49
CA LEU A 42 -16.38 -30.42 -6.90
C LEU A 42 -17.90 -30.49 -7.16
N PHE A 43 -18.71 -30.92 -6.18
CA PHE A 43 -20.14 -31.22 -6.44
C PHE A 43 -21.14 -30.65 -5.44
N PHE A 44 -20.71 -30.27 -4.23
CA PHE A 44 -21.65 -29.79 -3.20
C PHE A 44 -21.40 -28.32 -2.86
N PRO A 45 -22.42 -27.47 -2.93
CA PRO A 45 -22.33 -26.09 -2.45
C PRO A 45 -22.19 -26.04 -0.93
N ILE A 46 -21.77 -24.88 -0.45
CA ILE A 46 -21.72 -24.51 0.94
C ILE A 46 -22.92 -23.61 1.25
N PHE A 47 -23.61 -23.85 2.36
CA PHE A 47 -24.81 -23.10 2.76
C PHE A 47 -24.65 -22.48 4.15
N LEU A 48 -25.19 -21.27 4.37
CA LEU A 48 -25.32 -20.65 5.70
C LEU A 48 -24.04 -20.78 6.56
N MET A 49 -22.91 -20.35 6.01
CA MET A 49 -21.64 -20.34 6.70
C MET A 49 -21.39 -19.00 7.34
N LYS A 50 -20.94 -19.02 8.59
CA LYS A 50 -20.54 -17.83 9.32
C LYS A 50 -19.03 -17.84 9.52
N VAL A 51 -18.39 -16.71 9.24
CA VAL A 51 -16.99 -16.47 9.59
C VAL A 51 -16.98 -15.46 10.73
N HIS A 52 -16.39 -15.84 11.86
CA HIS A 52 -16.21 -14.99 13.02
C HIS A 52 -14.75 -14.57 13.12
N ILE A 53 -14.52 -13.27 13.29
CA ILE A 53 -13.19 -12.68 13.43
C ILE A 53 -13.27 -11.63 14.54
N LYS A 54 -12.64 -11.89 15.70
CA LYS A 54 -12.52 -10.92 16.82
C LYS A 54 -13.84 -10.17 17.12
N GLY A 55 -14.92 -10.93 17.33
CA GLY A 55 -16.24 -10.40 17.69
C GLY A 55 -17.12 -9.92 16.52
N ARG A 56 -16.62 -9.95 15.29
CA ARG A 56 -17.42 -9.63 14.09
C ARG A 56 -17.85 -10.90 13.37
N GLU A 57 -19.01 -10.86 12.73
CA GLU A 57 -19.60 -12.00 12.01
C GLU A 57 -19.88 -11.62 10.55
N LEU A 58 -19.51 -12.52 9.63
CA LEU A 58 -19.85 -12.45 8.21
C LEU A 58 -20.63 -13.71 7.82
N LEU A 59 -21.83 -13.53 7.26
CA LEU A 59 -22.67 -14.62 6.75
C LEU A 59 -22.48 -14.80 5.25
N PHE A 60 -22.13 -16.01 4.85
CA PHE A 60 -22.08 -16.51 3.48
C PHE A 60 -23.28 -17.45 3.28
N PRO A 61 -24.37 -16.95 2.68
CA PRO A 61 -25.61 -17.72 2.56
C PRO A 61 -25.45 -18.91 1.62
N PHE A 62 -24.67 -18.76 0.56
CA PHE A 62 -24.51 -19.76 -0.48
C PHE A 62 -23.21 -19.58 -1.27
N VAL A 63 -22.38 -20.61 -1.33
CA VAL A 63 -21.19 -20.66 -2.20
C VAL A 63 -21.22 -21.93 -3.03
N GLU A 64 -21.29 -21.78 -4.35
CA GLU A 64 -21.31 -22.91 -5.30
C GLU A 64 -20.07 -23.82 -5.17
N ALA A 65 -20.21 -25.07 -5.63
CA ALA A 65 -19.07 -25.99 -5.71
C ALA A 65 -17.97 -25.43 -6.62
N GLY A 66 -16.72 -25.45 -6.15
CA GLY A 66 -15.56 -24.97 -6.88
C GLY A 66 -15.47 -23.44 -7.02
N ARG A 67 -16.39 -22.70 -6.40
CA ARG A 67 -16.42 -21.24 -6.43
C ARG A 67 -15.94 -20.64 -5.11
N GLU A 68 -15.74 -19.34 -5.15
CA GLU A 68 -15.44 -18.52 -3.99
C GLU A 68 -16.40 -17.34 -3.92
N GLU A 69 -16.68 -16.88 -2.70
CA GLU A 69 -17.49 -15.69 -2.44
C GLU A 69 -16.69 -14.78 -1.50
N THR A 70 -16.64 -13.48 -1.81
CA THR A 70 -15.93 -12.49 -1.01
C THR A 70 -16.90 -11.52 -0.34
N ARG A 71 -16.70 -11.28 0.95
CA ARG A 71 -17.41 -10.26 1.73
C ARG A 71 -16.42 -9.35 2.42
N HIS A 72 -16.87 -8.14 2.74
CA HIS A 72 -16.00 -7.11 3.32
C HIS A 72 -16.47 -6.76 4.73
N VAL A 73 -15.53 -6.52 5.63
CA VAL A 73 -15.76 -5.99 6.98
C VAL A 73 -14.82 -4.82 7.23
N GLN A 74 -15.32 -3.73 7.81
CA GLN A 74 -14.52 -2.52 8.07
C GLN A 74 -13.54 -2.76 9.21
N TRP A 75 -12.25 -2.93 8.94
CA TRP A 75 -11.22 -3.32 9.89
C TRP A 75 -10.25 -2.18 10.20
N GLU A 76 -9.68 -2.18 11.40
CA GLU A 76 -8.68 -1.19 11.83
C GLU A 76 -7.62 -1.89 12.70
N PHE A 77 -6.40 -1.36 12.66
CA PHE A 77 -5.35 -1.68 13.63
C PHE A 77 -4.99 -0.45 14.44
N GLU A 78 -4.98 -0.58 15.76
CA GLU A 78 -4.68 0.53 16.69
C GLU A 78 -3.22 0.97 16.63
N HIS A 79 -2.30 0.01 16.43
CA HIS A 79 -0.85 0.24 16.48
C HIS A 79 -0.16 -0.25 15.21
N ARG A 80 0.97 0.40 14.89
CA ARG A 80 1.85 -0.02 13.80
C ARG A 80 2.65 -1.27 14.21
N GLY A 81 3.30 -1.89 13.24
CA GLY A 81 4.23 -2.99 13.45
C GLY A 81 3.66 -4.33 13.03
N ARG A 82 4.17 -5.42 13.62
CA ARG A 82 3.72 -6.76 13.26
C ARG A 82 2.32 -6.99 13.81
N TYR A 83 1.40 -7.40 12.95
CA TYR A 83 0.07 -7.83 13.38
C TYR A 83 -0.08 -9.34 13.21
N ARG A 84 -0.97 -9.90 14.03
CA ARG A 84 -1.48 -11.27 13.90
C ARG A 84 -2.99 -11.22 14.06
N ILE A 85 -3.73 -11.66 13.05
CA ILE A 85 -5.19 -11.81 13.18
C ILE A 85 -5.45 -13.15 13.86
N SER A 86 -5.87 -13.09 15.12
CA SER A 86 -6.27 -14.23 15.95
C SER A 86 -7.79 -14.38 16.02
N ASP A 87 -8.25 -15.44 16.69
CA ASP A 87 -9.66 -15.64 17.05
C ASP A 87 -10.59 -15.70 15.84
N ILE A 88 -10.11 -16.40 14.82
CA ILE A 88 -10.85 -16.67 13.60
C ILE A 88 -11.52 -18.03 13.76
N SER A 89 -12.82 -18.09 13.55
CA SER A 89 -13.53 -19.36 13.46
C SER A 89 -14.52 -19.35 12.32
N ILE A 90 -14.74 -20.52 11.75
CA ILE A 90 -15.77 -20.74 10.75
C ILE A 90 -16.83 -21.67 11.33
N CYS A 91 -18.09 -21.27 11.23
CA CYS A 91 -19.22 -21.97 11.81
C CYS A 91 -20.27 -22.29 10.73
N SER A 92 -20.82 -23.50 10.78
CA SER A 92 -21.98 -23.92 9.98
C SER A 92 -23.21 -23.96 10.86
N VAL A 93 -24.22 -23.16 10.51
CA VAL A 93 -25.56 -23.21 11.13
C VAL A 93 -26.57 -23.98 10.28
N PHE A 94 -26.16 -24.45 9.09
CA PHE A 94 -26.98 -25.26 8.20
C PHE A 94 -27.29 -26.66 8.78
N PRO A 95 -28.47 -27.26 8.50
CA PRO A 95 -29.60 -26.72 7.72
C PRO A 95 -30.65 -25.93 8.52
N PHE A 96 -30.84 -26.25 9.79
CA PHE A 96 -31.96 -25.74 10.58
C PHE A 96 -31.52 -24.98 11.84
N SER A 97 -30.24 -24.64 11.96
CA SER A 97 -29.63 -23.97 13.12
C SER A 97 -29.83 -24.66 14.49
N PHE A 98 -30.33 -25.89 14.54
CA PHE A 98 -30.43 -26.68 15.78
C PHE A 98 -29.06 -27.03 16.38
N PHE A 99 -28.02 -27.10 15.55
CA PHE A 99 -26.65 -27.37 15.97
C PHE A 99 -25.68 -26.52 15.17
N THR A 100 -24.97 -25.61 15.85
CA THR A 100 -23.87 -24.85 15.25
C THR A 100 -22.59 -25.64 15.43
N ARG A 101 -21.93 -26.00 14.33
CA ARG A 101 -20.57 -26.55 14.39
C ARG A 101 -19.59 -25.46 14.04
N CYS A 102 -18.54 -25.32 14.83
CA CYS A 102 -17.48 -24.36 14.59
C CYS A 102 -16.13 -25.07 14.48
N ARG A 103 -15.24 -24.50 13.67
CA ARG A 103 -13.85 -24.88 13.55
C ARG A 103 -13.01 -23.61 13.69
N GLY A 104 -12.11 -23.59 14.66
CA GLY A 104 -11.09 -22.53 14.75
C GLY A 104 -10.14 -22.61 13.55
N LEU A 105 -9.81 -21.48 12.97
CA LEU A 105 -8.80 -21.37 11.93
C LEU A 105 -7.46 -20.98 12.56
N PRO A 106 -6.34 -21.53 12.08
CA PRO A 106 -5.05 -21.16 12.60
C PRO A 106 -4.80 -19.67 12.34
N ALA A 107 -4.22 -18.98 13.33
CA ALA A 107 -3.91 -17.57 13.24
C ALA A 107 -2.62 -17.35 12.41
N GLU A 108 -2.62 -17.78 11.15
CA GLU A 108 -1.45 -17.68 10.26
C GLU A 108 -1.38 -16.33 9.54
N HIS A 109 -2.40 -15.48 9.68
CA HIS A 109 -2.45 -14.19 9.01
C HIS A 109 -1.59 -13.17 9.77
N ASN A 110 -0.37 -12.98 9.27
CA ASN A 110 0.62 -12.06 9.80
C ASN A 110 1.10 -11.09 8.72
N GLY A 111 1.48 -9.89 9.13
CA GLY A 111 1.95 -8.84 8.23
C GLY A 111 2.46 -7.63 9.01
N VAL A 112 2.61 -6.51 8.30
CA VAL A 112 3.09 -5.25 8.89
C VAL A 112 2.08 -4.14 8.65
N VAL A 113 1.68 -3.46 9.72
CA VAL A 113 0.89 -2.22 9.69
C VAL A 113 1.86 -1.04 9.73
N PHE A 114 1.71 -0.10 8.81
CA PHE A 114 2.50 1.12 8.76
C PHE A 114 2.04 2.15 9.79
N ALA A 115 2.94 3.06 10.18
CA ALA A 115 2.62 4.12 11.10
C ALA A 115 1.57 5.08 10.53
N GLN A 116 0.69 5.61 11.38
CA GLN A 116 -0.27 6.61 10.96
C GLN A 116 0.47 7.85 10.41
N PRO A 117 0.23 8.26 9.15
CA PRO A 117 0.94 9.41 8.59
C PRO A 117 0.45 10.71 9.24
N LYS A 118 1.38 11.49 9.78
CA LYS A 118 1.11 12.85 10.29
C LYS A 118 1.79 13.91 9.43
N GLN A 119 1.08 15.01 9.17
CA GLN A 119 1.66 16.19 8.54
C GLN A 119 2.33 17.03 9.62
N CYS A 120 3.65 17.13 9.59
CA CYS A 120 4.43 17.83 10.60
C CYS A 120 5.20 18.99 9.97
N ALA A 121 5.21 20.15 10.63
CA ALA A 121 5.83 21.38 10.12
C ALA A 121 7.36 21.31 10.02
N LEU A 122 7.99 20.28 10.60
CA LEU A 122 9.44 20.06 10.63
C LEU A 122 10.10 20.11 9.26
N PHE A 123 9.36 19.79 8.19
CA PHE A 123 9.85 19.70 6.82
C PHE A 123 9.53 20.94 5.98
N GLN A 124 8.94 21.99 6.56
CA GLN A 124 8.58 23.23 5.85
C GLN A 124 9.71 24.27 5.79
N GLY A 125 10.83 24.04 6.48
CA GLY A 125 11.98 24.96 6.47
C GLY A 125 13.34 24.33 6.78
N THR A 126 13.43 23.01 6.93
CA THR A 126 14.71 22.35 7.22
C THR A 126 15.34 21.84 5.93
N SER A 127 16.56 22.30 5.69
CA SER A 127 17.49 21.79 4.71
C SER A 127 17.87 20.34 5.04
N PHE A 128 16.96 19.38 4.82
CA PHE A 128 17.39 18.00 4.59
C PHE A 128 18.44 18.09 3.51
N SER A 129 19.63 17.56 3.78
CA SER A 129 20.81 17.80 2.98
C SER A 129 20.47 17.58 1.50
N HIS A 130 20.19 18.68 0.80
CA HIS A 130 20.29 18.73 -0.63
C HIS A 130 21.78 18.57 -0.84
N ARG A 131 22.25 17.32 -0.87
CA ARG A 131 23.47 16.99 -1.58
C ARG A 131 23.12 17.26 -3.05
N ARG A 132 23.07 18.56 -3.39
CA ARG A 132 23.03 19.04 -4.76
C ARG A 132 24.25 18.39 -5.38
N MET A 133 24.03 17.37 -6.20
CA MET A 133 25.09 17.02 -7.13
C MET A 133 25.31 18.27 -7.97
N GLN A 134 26.56 18.72 -7.99
CA GLN A 134 26.97 19.99 -8.55
C GLN A 134 26.43 20.11 -9.98
N GLY A 135 25.41 20.97 -10.20
CA GLY A 135 24.77 21.17 -11.51
C GLY A 135 23.26 21.43 -11.52
N GLU A 136 22.51 21.19 -10.44
CA GLU A 136 21.04 21.27 -10.46
C GLU A 136 20.49 22.69 -10.20
N ARG A 137 19.74 23.22 -11.19
CA ARG A 137 18.89 24.41 -11.06
C ARG A 137 17.50 24.01 -10.57
N SER A 138 17.08 24.52 -9.43
CA SER A 138 15.72 24.39 -8.90
C SER A 138 14.78 25.38 -9.60
N LEU A 139 13.84 24.87 -10.39
CA LEU A 139 12.71 25.63 -10.96
C LEU A 139 11.46 25.37 -10.12
N ASP A 140 11.41 25.88 -8.89
CA ASP A 140 10.21 25.80 -8.03
C ASP A 140 9.10 26.80 -8.45
N SER A 141 9.23 27.45 -9.61
CA SER A 141 8.20 28.33 -10.16
C SER A 141 8.34 28.44 -11.68
N ALA A 142 7.78 27.48 -12.41
CA ALA A 142 7.43 27.66 -13.82
C ALA A 142 6.32 26.67 -14.17
N GLY A 143 5.10 27.18 -14.37
CA GLY A 143 3.98 26.37 -14.78
C GLY A 143 4.20 25.75 -16.16
N PHE A 144 3.80 24.49 -16.33
CA PHE A 144 3.46 23.74 -17.55
C PHE A 144 4.27 23.86 -18.86
N ASP A 145 5.27 24.72 -18.94
CA ASP A 145 6.25 24.82 -20.01
C ASP A 145 7.56 24.28 -19.45
N ALA A 146 7.79 22.98 -19.65
CA ALA A 146 9.11 22.42 -19.38
C ALA A 146 10.13 23.20 -20.22
N GLU A 147 11.14 23.78 -19.58
CA GLU A 147 12.15 24.57 -20.27
C GLU A 147 12.88 23.64 -21.27
N ALA A 148 12.96 24.05 -22.54
CA ALA A 148 13.62 23.25 -23.57
C ALA A 148 15.13 23.24 -23.30
N ILE A 149 15.70 22.07 -22.98
CA ILE A 149 17.14 21.90 -22.71
C ILE A 149 17.92 21.91 -24.02
N SER A 150 17.38 21.26 -25.06
CA SER A 150 18.08 21.03 -26.32
C SER A 150 17.09 21.05 -27.49
N VAL A 151 17.63 21.24 -28.70
CA VAL A 151 16.87 21.16 -29.96
C VAL A 151 17.56 20.11 -30.83
N ARG A 152 16.84 19.04 -31.17
CA ARG A 152 17.35 17.97 -32.04
C ARG A 152 16.54 17.85 -33.33
N ASP A 153 17.03 17.03 -34.24
CA ASP A 153 16.28 16.64 -35.43
C ASP A 153 15.00 15.88 -35.07
N TYR A 154 13.91 16.22 -35.75
CA TYR A 154 12.64 15.55 -35.61
C TYR A 154 12.74 14.10 -36.09
N VAL A 155 12.26 13.19 -35.27
CA VAL A 155 12.13 11.77 -35.62
C VAL A 155 10.64 11.44 -35.75
N PRO A 156 10.21 10.72 -36.80
CA PRO A 156 8.82 10.25 -36.90
C PRO A 156 8.37 9.53 -35.63
N GLY A 157 7.34 10.06 -34.97
CA GLY A 157 6.86 9.62 -33.66
C GLY A 157 7.00 10.68 -32.56
N ASP A 158 7.82 11.72 -32.79
CA ASP A 158 7.88 12.87 -31.89
C ASP A 158 6.54 13.63 -31.88
N PRO A 159 6.04 14.08 -30.71
CA PRO A 159 4.82 14.87 -30.64
C PRO A 159 4.96 16.20 -31.39
N LEU A 160 4.03 16.51 -32.31
CA LEU A 160 4.04 17.76 -33.09
C LEU A 160 4.04 19.03 -32.22
N LYS A 161 3.45 18.96 -31.02
CA LYS A 161 3.45 20.05 -30.03
C LYS A 161 4.85 20.42 -29.53
N HIS A 162 5.84 19.54 -29.71
CA HIS A 162 7.23 19.79 -29.34
C HIS A 162 8.05 20.34 -30.52
N ILE A 163 7.47 20.63 -31.69
CA ILE A 163 8.23 21.20 -32.80
C ILE A 163 8.76 22.60 -32.45
N HIS A 164 10.06 22.79 -32.60
CA HIS A 164 10.72 24.08 -32.39
C HIS A 164 10.66 24.92 -33.67
N TRP A 165 9.50 25.55 -33.94
CA TRP A 165 9.25 26.29 -35.20
C TRP A 165 10.33 27.31 -35.59
N LYS A 166 10.90 28.04 -34.63
CA LYS A 166 11.98 29.01 -34.91
C LYS A 166 13.28 28.37 -35.40
N ALA A 167 13.58 27.15 -34.96
CA ALA A 167 14.78 26.41 -35.37
C ALA A 167 14.52 25.67 -36.69
N THR A 168 13.31 25.13 -36.84
CA THR A 168 12.80 24.61 -38.11
C THR A 168 12.90 25.66 -39.23
N ALA A 169 12.41 26.88 -38.99
CA ALA A 169 12.45 27.96 -39.96
C ALA A 169 13.87 28.37 -40.38
N ARG A 170 14.84 28.29 -39.46
CA ARG A 170 16.25 28.64 -39.73
C ARG A 170 17.00 27.53 -40.48
N THR A 171 16.67 26.28 -40.25
CA THR A 171 17.41 25.11 -40.78
C THR A 171 16.74 24.47 -42.00
N GLY A 172 15.45 24.75 -42.23
CA GLY A 172 14.65 24.13 -43.30
C GLY A 172 14.21 22.69 -43.00
N THR A 173 14.64 22.14 -41.86
CA THR A 173 14.33 20.76 -41.42
C THR A 173 13.56 20.80 -40.11
N LEU A 174 12.58 19.92 -39.91
CA LEU A 174 11.81 19.84 -38.66
C LEU A 174 12.76 19.57 -37.47
N LYS A 175 12.65 20.43 -36.45
CA LYS A 175 13.38 20.28 -35.19
C LYS A 175 12.40 20.04 -34.03
N THR A 176 12.76 19.17 -33.09
CA THR A 176 11.99 18.87 -31.88
C THR A 176 12.67 19.49 -30.65
N LYS A 177 11.90 20.12 -29.77
CA LYS A 177 12.31 20.55 -28.43
C LYS A 177 12.50 19.31 -27.55
N GLU A 178 13.70 19.11 -27.02
CA GLU A 178 13.89 18.21 -25.89
C GLU A 178 13.60 18.94 -24.60
N LEU A 179 12.53 18.52 -23.95
CA LEU A 179 12.10 19.06 -22.67
C LEU A 179 12.91 18.39 -21.55
N ALA A 180 13.31 19.17 -20.55
CA ALA A 180 13.80 18.62 -19.30
C ALA A 180 12.76 17.65 -18.72
N ALA A 181 13.17 16.42 -18.39
CA ALA A 181 12.42 15.69 -17.37
C ALA A 181 12.54 16.53 -16.09
N LEU A 182 11.41 16.96 -15.52
CA LEU A 182 11.36 17.59 -14.20
C LEU A 182 11.76 16.53 -13.18
N VAL A 183 13.05 16.32 -12.99
CA VAL A 183 13.59 15.46 -11.94
C VAL A 183 13.67 16.34 -10.70
N HIS A 184 12.71 16.17 -9.80
CA HIS A 184 12.81 16.78 -8.48
C HIS A 184 14.10 16.29 -7.79
N ALA A 185 14.81 17.20 -7.14
CA ALA A 185 16.04 16.87 -6.44
C ALA A 185 15.79 15.74 -5.41
N PRO A 186 16.64 14.71 -5.36
CA PRO A 186 16.46 13.60 -4.43
C PRO A 186 16.58 14.09 -2.98
N VAL A 187 15.70 13.57 -2.11
CA VAL A 187 15.69 13.91 -0.68
C VAL A 187 16.01 12.66 0.13
N VAL A 188 16.97 12.76 1.05
CA VAL A 188 17.26 11.70 2.04
C VAL A 188 16.80 12.18 3.40
N VAL A 189 15.87 11.45 4.01
CA VAL A 189 15.40 11.71 5.37
C VAL A 189 16.31 10.98 6.35
N GLU A 190 16.98 11.71 7.24
CA GLU A 190 17.83 11.13 8.28
C GLU A 190 17.04 11.05 9.59
N PHE A 191 16.67 9.84 10.01
CA PHE A 191 15.81 9.60 11.18
C PHE A 191 16.36 10.23 12.46
N ASP A 192 17.67 10.09 12.69
CA ASP A 192 18.34 10.57 13.90
C ASP A 192 18.46 12.10 13.95
N ARG A 193 18.35 12.79 12.81
CA ARG A 193 18.40 14.26 12.74
C ARG A 193 17.05 14.92 12.97
N VAL A 194 15.95 14.16 12.94
CA VAL A 194 14.62 14.71 13.19
C VAL A 194 14.45 14.98 14.68
N GLN A 195 14.34 16.26 15.04
CA GLN A 195 14.18 16.75 16.41
C GLN A 195 12.73 16.59 16.91
N ILE A 196 12.29 15.34 17.07
CA ILE A 196 11.05 14.99 17.80
C ILE A 196 11.41 14.06 18.94
N GLU A 197 11.07 14.42 20.17
CA GLU A 197 11.36 13.61 21.36
C GLU A 197 10.70 12.24 21.31
N SER A 198 9.41 12.18 20.96
CA SER A 198 8.67 10.93 20.85
C SER A 198 9.04 10.15 19.57
N ILE A 199 9.50 8.92 19.75
CA ILE A 199 9.82 8.00 18.64
C ILE A 199 8.58 7.75 17.77
N GLU A 200 7.43 7.53 18.40
CA GLU A 200 6.14 7.29 17.75
C GLU A 200 5.73 8.44 16.83
N GLU A 201 5.86 9.66 17.33
CA GLU A 201 5.53 10.86 16.59
C GLU A 201 6.54 11.10 15.47
N ARG A 202 7.83 10.87 15.72
CA ARG A 202 8.89 10.95 14.71
C ARG A 202 8.62 10.02 13.53
N ILE A 203 8.29 8.78 13.81
CA ILE A 203 7.95 7.78 12.79
C ILE A 203 6.69 8.21 12.01
N SER A 204 5.67 8.69 12.70
CA SER A 204 4.42 9.16 12.09
C SER A 204 4.65 10.35 11.15
N CYS A 205 5.47 11.31 11.56
CA CYS A 205 5.86 12.48 10.77
C CYS A 205 6.70 12.11 9.55
N ILE A 206 7.72 11.26 9.72
CA ILE A 206 8.56 10.78 8.62
C ILE A 206 7.73 9.99 7.61
N THR A 207 6.81 9.14 8.08
CA THR A 207 5.88 8.39 7.23
C THR A 207 5.03 9.34 6.39
N GLY A 208 4.43 10.36 7.01
CA GLY A 208 3.68 11.40 6.29
C GLY A 208 4.52 12.13 5.24
N PHE A 209 5.77 12.46 5.56
CA PHE A 209 6.69 13.14 4.66
C PHE A 209 7.12 12.28 3.46
N ILE A 210 7.46 11.01 3.68
CA ILE A 210 7.78 10.05 2.61
C ILE A 210 6.59 9.93 1.64
N LEU A 211 5.37 9.79 2.17
CA LEU A 211 4.16 9.72 1.34
C LEU A 211 3.90 11.02 0.56
N GLN A 212 4.20 12.17 1.15
CA GLN A 212 4.09 13.45 0.46
C GLN A 212 5.10 13.57 -0.69
N LEU A 213 6.37 13.26 -0.46
CA LEU A 213 7.41 13.31 -1.49
C LEU A 213 7.15 12.31 -2.62
N HIS A 214 6.73 11.09 -2.27
CA HIS A 214 6.40 10.07 -3.26
C HIS A 214 5.20 10.48 -4.13
N ARG A 215 4.15 11.08 -3.55
CA ARG A 215 3.01 11.62 -4.31
C ARG A 215 3.40 12.74 -5.28
N ARG A 216 4.47 13.48 -4.97
CA ARG A 216 5.05 14.52 -5.86
C ARG A 216 6.01 13.96 -6.90
N GLY A 217 6.27 12.64 -6.91
CA GLY A 217 7.28 12.05 -7.79
C GLY A 217 8.72 12.42 -7.41
N THR A 218 8.97 12.92 -6.20
CA THR A 218 10.31 13.25 -5.73
C THR A 218 11.03 11.98 -5.27
N PRO A 219 12.25 11.69 -5.77
CA PRO A 219 13.02 10.55 -5.30
C PRO A 219 13.32 10.71 -3.81
N VAL A 220 12.88 9.74 -3.00
CA VAL A 220 13.00 9.81 -1.53
C VAL A 220 13.81 8.62 -1.03
N GLY A 221 14.72 8.89 -0.11
CA GLY A 221 15.53 7.92 0.63
C GLY A 221 15.39 8.11 2.13
N LEU A 222 15.85 7.13 2.89
CA LEU A 222 15.75 7.08 4.35
C LEU A 222 17.06 6.56 4.94
N SER A 223 17.59 7.25 5.94
CA SER A 223 18.67 6.75 6.80
C SER A 223 18.09 6.45 8.17
N LEU A 224 18.21 5.20 8.62
CA LEU A 224 17.68 4.70 9.89
C LEU A 224 18.78 3.89 10.59
N GLY A 225 19.50 4.52 11.53
CA GLY A 225 20.73 3.96 12.10
C GLY A 225 21.73 3.60 11.00
N ASP A 226 22.17 2.35 10.97
CA ASP A 226 23.13 1.84 9.98
C ASP A 226 22.51 1.52 8.60
N ARG A 227 21.17 1.54 8.48
CA ARG A 227 20.48 1.21 7.23
C ARG A 227 20.25 2.47 6.39
N LEU A 228 20.79 2.46 5.17
CA LEU A 228 20.60 3.53 4.19
C LEU A 228 19.80 3.05 2.97
N PHE A 229 18.63 3.65 2.78
CA PHE A 229 17.81 3.55 1.57
C PHE A 229 18.16 4.70 0.63
N LYS A 230 18.78 4.37 -0.51
CA LYS A 230 19.12 5.37 -1.54
C LYS A 230 17.86 5.94 -2.19
N PRO A 231 17.82 7.25 -2.52
CA PRO A 231 16.65 7.88 -3.11
C PRO A 231 16.09 7.15 -4.34
N SER A 232 14.78 6.92 -4.32
CA SER A 232 14.07 6.30 -5.44
C SER A 232 12.61 6.77 -5.49
N VAL A 233 12.01 6.69 -6.67
CA VAL A 233 10.58 6.99 -6.91
C VAL A 233 9.73 5.72 -6.95
N LEU A 234 10.32 4.53 -6.81
CA LEU A 234 9.60 3.27 -6.95
C LEU A 234 8.66 3.00 -5.77
N GLN A 235 7.46 2.51 -6.08
CA GLN A 235 6.46 2.13 -5.09
C GLN A 235 6.96 1.01 -4.15
N THR A 236 7.71 0.03 -4.69
CA THR A 236 8.34 -1.03 -3.89
C THR A 236 9.37 -0.47 -2.91
N HIS A 237 10.14 0.54 -3.33
CA HIS A 237 11.12 1.21 -2.47
C HIS A 237 10.44 1.99 -1.34
N LYS A 238 9.38 2.74 -1.66
CA LYS A 238 8.53 3.41 -0.66
C LYS A 238 8.02 2.42 0.39
N ARG A 239 7.43 1.31 -0.04
CA ARG A 239 6.91 0.27 0.88
C ARG A 239 7.99 -0.34 1.76
N ALA A 240 9.20 -0.55 1.23
CA ALA A 240 10.32 -1.04 2.02
C ALA A 240 10.72 -0.08 3.15
N MET A 241 10.83 1.23 2.85
CA MET A 241 11.11 2.24 3.87
C MET A 241 10.02 2.32 4.95
N LEU A 242 8.74 2.31 4.54
CA LEU A 242 7.62 2.33 5.47
C LEU A 242 7.57 1.07 6.36
N ARG A 243 7.93 -0.09 5.80
CA ARG A 243 8.04 -1.34 6.55
C ARG A 243 9.13 -1.27 7.62
N GLU A 244 10.29 -0.72 7.32
CA GLU A 244 11.36 -0.55 8.31
C GLU A 244 10.95 0.40 9.43
N LEU A 245 10.34 1.54 9.08
CA LEU A 245 9.80 2.47 10.07
C LEU A 245 8.72 1.83 10.95
N ALA A 246 7.90 0.97 10.36
CA ALA A 246 6.87 0.25 11.09
C ALA A 246 7.42 -0.75 12.12
N LEU A 247 8.57 -1.36 11.83
CA LEU A 247 9.24 -2.33 12.70
C LEU A 247 10.25 -1.68 13.65
N TYR A 248 10.52 -0.39 13.50
CA TYR A 248 11.48 0.33 14.32
C TYR A 248 10.97 0.55 15.74
N GLY A 249 11.74 0.09 16.72
CA GLY A 249 11.43 0.19 18.15
C GLY A 249 10.28 -0.71 18.61
N SER A 250 9.71 -1.54 17.73
CA SER A 250 8.70 -2.54 18.07
C SER A 250 9.37 -3.92 18.26
N GLU A 251 10.05 -4.10 19.40
CA GLU A 251 10.38 -5.42 19.94
C GLU A 251 9.49 -5.73 21.14
#